data_AF-A0A959C4E6-F1
#
_entry.id   AF-A0A959C4E6-F1
#
_cell.length_a   1.000
_cell.length_b   1.000
_cell.length_c   1.000
_cell.angle_alpha   90.00
_cell.angle_beta   90.00
_cell.angle_gamma   90.00
#
_symmetry.space_group_name_H-M   'P 1'
#
loop_
_entity.id
_entity.type
_entity.pdbx_description
1 polymer ?
#
loop_
_entity_poly.entity_id
_entity_poly.type
_entity_poly.pdbx_seq_one_letter_code
_entity_poly.pdbx_strand_id
1 'polypeptide(L)'
;MFQRQSRRAFPVRTILLFTALIAAFLYLLVRNLHRDEAATTPPPTHEQNEEEGGKDLRPAEWFFTVREYPDFKTDVNTYVKAIRQVAQGAVQRGNPGFGAAWTVQGPGNIGARVNTIKVHPNNPDIIYIGYSHGGVWKTQDGGENWFPVFDEQPFLAISDIELDPQDPNVVYVGTGDHNISGYPFIGDGLWRSPDGGQHWQHLGLDDQRIVSKIIVHPNNANTIYVATMGLPFERNNDRGLYKTTNGGLSWQQVLFVSDSTGITDMVMAPGNPDVIYAAAWDRIRNSQESIVSGENARIWKTTDGGANWAALEGGLPDFANSRIGLSISANDPNYVLAVYVSESLDYLATFKTSDGGANWSALPEEGLDTGFMNGFGWYFGKIFINPFDPNDIFICGVELWRSLDGGDTWFQTTPEWWLYEVHADK
;
A
#
# COMPACT_ATOMS: atom_id res chain seq x y z
N MET A 1 69.75 52.98 -43.26
CA MET A 1 69.12 53.19 -44.58
C MET A 1 68.04 52.14 -44.74
N PHE A 2 66.76 52.55 -44.74
CA PHE A 2 65.49 51.80 -44.87
C PHE A 2 65.50 50.25 -44.84
N GLN A 3 64.99 49.67 -43.74
CA GLN A 3 64.50 48.29 -43.69
C GLN A 3 63.06 48.24 -44.25
N ARG A 4 62.85 47.43 -45.31
CA ARG A 4 61.52 47.09 -45.84
C ARG A 4 60.80 46.17 -44.84
N GLN A 5 59.69 46.63 -44.26
CA GLN A 5 58.74 45.77 -43.57
C GLN A 5 57.93 44.96 -44.61
N SER A 6 58.05 43.64 -44.56
CA SER A 6 57.18 42.71 -45.30
C SER A 6 55.81 42.64 -44.62
N ARG A 7 54.75 43.05 -45.33
CA ARG A 7 53.36 42.82 -44.90
C ARG A 7 53.09 41.30 -44.87
N ARG A 8 52.75 40.74 -43.71
CA ARG A 8 52.20 39.37 -43.60
C ARG A 8 50.79 39.35 -44.19
N ALA A 9 50.48 38.32 -44.97
CA ALA A 9 49.16 38.10 -45.54
C ALA A 9 48.13 37.80 -44.45
N PHE A 10 46.94 38.40 -44.57
CA PHE A 10 45.80 38.18 -43.67
C PHE A 10 45.33 36.72 -43.74
N PRO A 11 45.02 36.06 -42.60
CA PRO A 11 44.62 34.65 -42.60
C PRO A 11 43.14 34.53 -43.02
N VAL A 12 42.91 34.34 -44.32
CA VAL A 12 41.58 34.15 -44.94
C VAL A 12 40.80 33.02 -44.27
N ARG A 13 41.47 31.98 -43.76
CA ARG A 13 40.84 30.87 -43.03
C ARG A 13 40.16 31.30 -41.72
N THR A 14 40.75 32.25 -40.99
CA THR A 14 40.21 32.73 -39.72
C THR A 14 38.98 33.59 -39.96
N ILE A 15 38.98 34.38 -41.03
CA ILE A 15 37.82 35.19 -41.44
C ILE A 15 36.66 34.28 -41.87
N LEU A 16 36.93 33.24 -42.67
CA LEU A 16 35.90 32.30 -43.13
C LEU A 16 35.23 31.54 -41.97
N LEU A 17 36.01 31.10 -40.98
CA LEU A 17 35.49 30.46 -39.76
C LEU A 17 34.64 31.42 -38.92
N PHE A 18 35.07 32.67 -38.77
CA PHE A 18 34.31 33.67 -38.04
C PHE A 18 33.00 34.03 -38.76
N THR A 19 33.02 34.15 -40.09
CA THR A 19 31.81 34.41 -40.88
C THR A 19 30.84 33.22 -40.85
N ALA A 20 31.33 31.98 -40.84
CA ALA A 20 30.48 30.79 -40.72
C ALA A 20 29.81 30.70 -39.34
N LEU A 21 30.54 31.02 -38.27
CA LEU A 21 29.98 31.07 -36.91
C LEU A 21 28.93 32.17 -36.75
N ILE A 22 29.17 33.36 -37.30
CA ILE A 22 28.21 34.46 -37.29
C ILE A 22 26.96 34.10 -38.11
N ALA A 23 27.13 33.46 -39.27
CA ALA A 23 26.01 33.01 -40.09
C ALA A 23 25.19 31.91 -39.39
N ALA A 24 25.83 30.95 -38.71
CA ALA A 24 25.16 29.92 -37.93
C ALA A 24 24.41 30.51 -36.73
N PHE A 25 25.02 31.49 -36.03
CA PHE A 25 24.38 32.20 -34.93
C PHE A 25 23.17 33.02 -35.39
N LEU A 26 23.31 33.77 -36.49
CA LEU A 26 22.21 34.53 -37.08
C LEU A 26 21.09 33.61 -37.61
N TYR A 27 21.44 32.46 -38.18
CA TYR A 27 20.45 31.46 -38.61
C TYR A 27 19.66 30.90 -37.42
N LEU A 28 20.32 30.58 -36.30
CA LEU A 28 19.66 30.13 -35.08
C LEU A 28 18.81 31.24 -34.44
N LEU A 29 19.29 32.48 -34.47
CA LEU A 29 18.56 33.64 -33.97
C LEU A 29 17.30 33.90 -34.81
N VAL A 30 17.41 33.89 -36.14
CA VAL A 30 16.28 34.08 -37.07
C VAL A 30 15.30 32.91 -36.97
N ARG A 31 15.79 31.66 -36.83
CA ARG A 31 14.96 30.47 -36.59
C ARG A 31 14.18 30.56 -35.27
N ASN A 32 14.77 31.14 -34.23
CA ASN A 32 14.07 31.35 -32.96
C ASN A 32 13.13 32.56 -33.00
N LEU A 33 13.41 33.58 -33.81
CA LEU A 33 12.55 34.76 -34.02
C LEU A 33 11.38 34.50 -34.98
N HIS A 34 11.51 33.54 -35.91
CA HIS A 34 10.45 33.07 -36.81
C HIS A 34 9.84 31.74 -36.36
N ARG A 35 10.04 31.36 -35.10
CA ARG A 35 9.13 30.42 -34.48
C ARG A 35 7.85 31.22 -34.29
N ASP A 36 6.98 31.16 -35.30
CA ASP A 36 5.63 31.67 -35.21
C ASP A 36 5.08 31.26 -33.84
N GLU A 37 4.46 32.21 -33.14
CA GLU A 37 3.42 31.88 -32.18
C GLU A 37 2.41 31.03 -32.96
N ALA A 38 2.66 29.72 -33.00
CA ALA A 38 1.62 28.76 -33.23
C ALA A 38 0.62 29.11 -32.17
N ALA A 39 -0.46 29.76 -32.59
CA ALA A 39 -1.58 30.09 -31.75
C ALA A 39 -1.86 28.82 -30.97
N THR A 40 -1.52 28.83 -29.69
CA THR A 40 -2.05 27.87 -28.76
C THR A 40 -3.50 28.27 -28.69
N THR A 41 -4.31 27.80 -29.64
CA THR A 41 -5.69 27.49 -29.33
C THR A 41 -5.59 26.75 -28.01
N PRO A 42 -6.24 27.26 -26.94
CA PRO A 42 -6.42 26.45 -25.76
C PRO A 42 -6.90 25.09 -26.26
N PRO A 43 -6.49 23.97 -25.64
CA PRO A 43 -7.23 22.74 -25.89
C PRO A 43 -8.71 23.11 -25.78
N PRO A 44 -9.57 22.71 -26.75
CA PRO A 44 -10.97 23.04 -26.66
C PRO A 44 -11.38 22.71 -25.23
N THR A 45 -11.88 23.71 -24.51
CA THR A 45 -12.49 23.51 -23.21
C THR A 45 -13.66 22.58 -23.51
N HIS A 46 -13.40 21.28 -23.41
CA HIS A 46 -14.43 20.26 -23.32
C HIS A 46 -15.01 20.36 -21.90
N GLU A 47 -15.54 21.53 -21.56
CA GLU A 47 -16.71 21.66 -20.69
C GLU A 47 -17.98 21.35 -21.52
N GLN A 48 -17.90 20.41 -22.45
CA GLN A 48 -19.03 19.85 -23.15
C GLN A 48 -19.10 18.37 -22.79
N ASN A 49 -19.86 18.10 -21.73
CA ASN A 49 -20.50 16.83 -21.41
C ASN A 49 -19.57 15.60 -21.40
N GLU A 50 -18.73 15.49 -20.37
CA GLU A 50 -18.00 14.24 -20.05
C GLU A 50 -18.94 13.06 -19.69
N GLU A 51 -20.26 13.25 -19.67
CA GLU A 51 -21.26 12.20 -19.37
C GLU A 51 -21.72 11.34 -20.57
N GLU A 52 -21.33 11.63 -21.82
CA GLU A 52 -21.97 10.97 -22.99
C GLU A 52 -21.08 10.08 -23.87
N GLY A 53 -19.75 10.12 -23.75
CA GLY A 53 -18.84 9.38 -24.64
C GLY A 53 -18.90 7.85 -24.55
N GLY A 54 -19.52 7.29 -23.50
CA GLY A 54 -19.60 5.85 -23.26
C GLY A 54 -20.91 5.17 -23.68
N LYS A 55 -21.94 5.92 -24.10
CA LYS A 55 -23.28 5.35 -24.33
C LYS A 55 -23.42 4.53 -25.62
N ASP A 56 -22.53 4.74 -26.59
CA ASP A 56 -22.63 4.12 -27.93
C ASP A 56 -21.60 3.02 -28.21
N LEU A 57 -20.74 2.67 -27.24
CA LEU A 57 -19.74 1.60 -27.43
C LEU A 57 -20.34 0.23 -27.14
N ARG A 58 -20.10 -0.75 -28.02
CA ARG A 58 -20.40 -2.15 -27.69
C ARG A 58 -19.46 -2.61 -26.57
N PRO A 59 -19.86 -3.60 -25.74
CA PRO A 59 -19.06 -4.05 -24.60
C PRO A 59 -17.59 -4.38 -24.92
N ALA A 60 -17.33 -4.95 -26.11
CA ALA A 60 -15.96 -5.23 -26.56
C ALA A 60 -15.19 -3.95 -26.92
N GLU A 61 -15.84 -2.97 -27.55
CA GLU A 61 -15.22 -1.70 -27.94
C GLU A 61 -14.90 -0.87 -26.71
N TRP A 62 -15.81 -0.83 -25.73
CA TRP A 62 -15.54 -0.23 -24.42
C TRP A 62 -14.34 -0.88 -23.74
N PHE A 63 -14.29 -2.22 -23.72
CA PHE A 63 -13.16 -2.97 -23.16
C PHE A 63 -11.82 -2.70 -23.87
N PHE A 64 -11.83 -2.53 -25.20
CA PHE A 64 -10.64 -2.16 -25.96
C PHE A 64 -10.24 -0.69 -25.74
N THR A 65 -11.19 0.24 -25.71
CA THR A 65 -10.94 1.67 -25.47
C THR A 65 -10.33 1.91 -24.09
N VAL A 66 -10.81 1.22 -23.04
CA VAL A 66 -10.20 1.28 -21.69
C VAL A 66 -8.76 0.74 -21.68
N ARG A 67 -8.41 -0.15 -22.62
CA ARG A 67 -7.06 -0.72 -22.76
C ARG A 67 -6.12 0.13 -23.61
N GLU A 68 -6.65 0.83 -24.61
CA GLU A 68 -5.90 1.66 -25.55
C GLU A 68 -5.61 3.08 -25.00
N TYR A 69 -6.45 3.59 -24.08
CA TYR A 69 -6.31 4.93 -23.50
C TYR A 69 -6.22 4.84 -21.96
N PRO A 70 -5.02 4.65 -21.38
CA PRO A 70 -4.84 4.50 -19.94
C PRO A 70 -5.10 5.78 -19.14
N ASP A 71 -5.33 6.91 -19.83
CA ASP A 71 -5.65 8.21 -19.23
C ASP A 71 -7.16 8.42 -19.06
N PHE A 72 -7.98 7.40 -19.34
CA PHE A 72 -9.38 7.41 -18.97
C PHE A 72 -9.46 7.53 -17.44
N LYS A 73 -10.05 8.62 -16.93
CA LYS A 73 -10.55 8.63 -15.55
C LYS A 73 -11.62 7.55 -15.48
N THR A 74 -11.23 6.34 -15.07
CA THR A 74 -12.18 5.27 -14.83
C THR A 74 -13.16 5.80 -13.81
N ASP A 75 -14.43 5.96 -14.20
CA ASP A 75 -15.47 6.22 -13.21
C ASP A 75 -15.55 4.98 -12.31
N VAL A 76 -14.80 5.04 -11.20
CA VAL A 76 -14.73 3.95 -10.23
C VAL A 76 -16.11 3.66 -9.68
N ASN A 77 -17.00 4.67 -9.60
CA ASN A 77 -18.38 4.45 -9.19
C ASN A 77 -19.15 3.63 -10.22
N THR A 78 -18.97 3.86 -11.52
CA THR A 78 -19.54 3.01 -12.57
C THR A 78 -18.98 1.59 -12.53
N TYR A 79 -17.66 1.43 -12.36
CA TYR A 79 -17.03 0.12 -12.21
C TYR A 79 -17.61 -0.65 -11.01
N VAL A 80 -17.69 -0.02 -9.84
CA VAL A 80 -18.24 -0.61 -8.61
C VAL A 80 -19.70 -0.96 -8.77
N LYS A 81 -20.52 -0.07 -9.36
CA LYS A 81 -21.93 -0.34 -9.67
C LYS A 81 -22.06 -1.56 -10.58
N ALA A 82 -21.24 -1.66 -11.62
CA ALA A 82 -21.26 -2.80 -12.54
C ALA A 82 -20.88 -4.11 -11.84
N ILE A 83 -19.82 -4.11 -11.03
CA ILE A 83 -19.40 -5.29 -10.25
C ILE A 83 -20.50 -5.72 -9.27
N ARG A 84 -21.09 -4.78 -8.51
CA ARG A 84 -22.20 -5.07 -7.59
C ARG A 84 -23.44 -5.59 -8.32
N GLN A 85 -23.78 -5.04 -9.47
CA GLN A 85 -24.89 -5.51 -10.30
C GLN A 85 -24.65 -6.92 -10.81
N VAL A 86 -23.42 -7.25 -11.23
CA VAL A 86 -23.05 -8.60 -11.66
C VAL A 86 -23.15 -9.59 -10.49
N ALA A 87 -22.66 -9.21 -9.30
CA ALA A 87 -22.75 -10.03 -8.09
C ALA A 87 -24.21 -10.31 -7.69
N GLN A 88 -25.06 -9.27 -7.62
CA GLN A 88 -26.49 -9.41 -7.34
C GLN A 88 -27.22 -10.25 -8.42
N GLY A 89 -26.88 -10.04 -9.69
CA GLY A 89 -27.44 -10.79 -10.82
C GLY A 89 -26.97 -12.24 -10.90
N ALA A 90 -25.84 -12.60 -10.29
CA ALA A 90 -25.39 -13.98 -10.16
C ALA A 90 -26.30 -14.77 -9.21
N VAL A 91 -26.70 -14.17 -8.09
CA VAL A 91 -27.65 -14.77 -7.12
C VAL A 91 -29.05 -14.99 -7.74
N GLN A 92 -29.48 -14.11 -8.64
CA GLN A 92 -30.82 -14.15 -9.26
C GLN A 92 -30.91 -15.06 -10.50
N ARG A 93 -29.79 -15.47 -11.10
CA ARG A 93 -29.80 -16.37 -12.26
C ARG A 93 -30.10 -17.79 -11.78
N GLY A 94 -31.39 -18.14 -11.76
CA GLY A 94 -31.92 -19.50 -11.51
C GLY A 94 -31.59 -20.54 -12.59
N ASN A 95 -30.44 -20.41 -13.26
CA ASN A 95 -29.90 -21.48 -14.08
C ASN A 95 -29.26 -22.48 -13.10
N PRO A 96 -29.74 -23.73 -12.98
CA PRO A 96 -29.28 -24.68 -11.97
C PRO A 96 -27.80 -25.12 -12.13
N GLY A 97 -27.05 -24.43 -12.99
CA GLY A 97 -25.68 -24.75 -13.35
C GLY A 97 -25.58 -26.17 -13.92
N PHE A 98 -24.37 -26.71 -13.84
CA PHE A 98 -24.19 -28.14 -13.94
C PHE A 98 -24.61 -28.75 -12.61
N GLY A 99 -25.42 -29.83 -12.62
CA GLY A 99 -25.82 -30.54 -11.40
C GLY A 99 -24.70 -31.33 -10.71
N ALA A 100 -23.44 -31.09 -11.10
CA ALA A 100 -22.25 -31.71 -10.53
C ALA A 100 -21.57 -30.71 -9.58
N ALA A 101 -20.99 -31.22 -8.50
CA ALA A 101 -20.17 -30.39 -7.61
C ALA A 101 -18.96 -29.83 -8.36
N TRP A 102 -18.65 -28.55 -8.14
CA TRP A 102 -17.38 -27.97 -8.58
C TRP A 102 -16.21 -28.76 -7.99
N THR A 103 -15.19 -29.04 -8.80
CA THR A 103 -14.00 -29.78 -8.38
C THR A 103 -12.75 -28.97 -8.70
N VAL A 104 -11.90 -28.74 -7.71
CA VAL A 104 -10.61 -28.04 -7.88
C VAL A 104 -9.72 -28.84 -8.85
N GLN A 105 -9.21 -28.17 -9.90
CA GLN A 105 -8.31 -28.78 -10.90
C GLN A 105 -6.84 -28.43 -10.68
N GLY A 106 -6.52 -27.63 -9.65
CA GLY A 106 -5.17 -27.11 -9.38
C GLY A 106 -4.82 -25.88 -10.23
N PRO A 107 -3.53 -25.51 -10.30
CA PRO A 107 -2.38 -26.22 -9.73
C PRO A 107 -2.41 -26.26 -8.20
N GLY A 108 -2.18 -27.43 -7.60
CA GLY A 108 -2.06 -27.57 -6.13
C GLY A 108 -0.69 -27.18 -5.58
N ASN A 109 0.26 -26.85 -6.46
CA ASN A 109 1.66 -26.57 -6.15
C ASN A 109 2.07 -25.10 -6.38
N ILE A 110 1.15 -24.25 -6.83
CA ILE A 110 1.41 -22.82 -7.02
C ILE A 110 0.47 -22.06 -6.08
N GLY A 111 1.02 -21.45 -5.05
CA GLY A 111 0.29 -20.63 -4.09
C GLY A 111 -0.07 -19.25 -4.66
N ALA A 112 -1.07 -18.61 -4.04
CA ALA A 112 -1.35 -17.19 -4.21
C ALA A 112 -0.60 -16.37 -3.16
N ARG A 113 -0.48 -15.05 -3.37
CA ARG A 113 0.14 -14.16 -2.38
C ARG A 113 -0.79 -13.96 -1.18
N VAL A 114 -0.32 -14.37 -0.01
CA VAL A 114 -1.01 -14.15 1.27
C VAL A 114 -0.68 -12.75 1.77
N ASN A 115 -1.70 -11.94 2.02
CA ASN A 115 -1.52 -10.60 2.57
C ASN A 115 -1.61 -10.59 4.11
N THR A 116 -2.46 -11.46 4.67
CA THR A 116 -2.76 -11.50 6.11
C THR A 116 -3.15 -12.90 6.58
N ILE A 117 -2.79 -13.21 7.83
CA ILE A 117 -3.13 -14.44 8.54
C ILE A 117 -3.58 -14.03 9.93
N LYS A 118 -4.71 -14.57 10.39
CA LYS A 118 -5.24 -14.31 11.73
C LYS A 118 -5.63 -15.62 12.40
N VAL A 119 -4.99 -15.91 13.52
CA VAL A 119 -5.27 -17.09 14.35
C VAL A 119 -6.24 -16.69 15.46
N HIS A 120 -7.25 -17.51 15.71
CA HIS A 120 -8.20 -17.27 16.80
C HIS A 120 -7.50 -17.36 18.16
N PRO A 121 -7.67 -16.37 19.06
CA PRO A 121 -6.82 -16.21 20.24
C PRO A 121 -6.95 -17.34 21.26
N ASN A 122 -8.11 -18.01 21.28
CA ASN A 122 -8.41 -19.08 22.23
C ASN A 122 -8.50 -20.47 21.58
N ASN A 123 -8.27 -20.57 20.26
CA ASN A 123 -8.35 -21.83 19.53
C ASN A 123 -7.42 -21.81 18.31
N PRO A 124 -6.20 -22.38 18.41
CA PRO A 124 -5.24 -22.35 17.31
C PRO A 124 -5.67 -23.14 16.07
N ASP A 125 -6.70 -24.00 16.18
CA ASP A 125 -7.23 -24.75 15.03
C ASP A 125 -8.06 -23.85 14.10
N ILE A 126 -8.50 -22.69 14.57
CA ILE A 126 -9.26 -21.71 13.77
C ILE A 126 -8.32 -20.64 13.26
N ILE A 127 -8.09 -20.64 11.94
CA ILE A 127 -7.19 -19.70 11.26
C ILE A 127 -7.93 -19.13 10.06
N TYR A 128 -7.79 -17.82 9.86
CA TYR A 128 -8.24 -17.10 8.68
C TYR A 128 -7.04 -16.65 7.86
N ILE A 129 -7.11 -16.79 6.54
CA ILE A 129 -6.10 -16.30 5.60
C ILE A 129 -6.77 -15.41 4.57
N GLY A 130 -6.17 -14.25 4.32
CA GLY A 130 -6.57 -13.31 3.27
C GLY A 130 -5.51 -13.21 2.18
N TYR A 131 -5.94 -13.27 0.93
CA TYR A 131 -5.07 -13.22 -0.24
C TYR A 131 -5.12 -11.86 -0.95
N SER A 132 -4.07 -11.54 -1.70
CA SER A 132 -4.06 -10.38 -2.60
C SER A 132 -5.22 -10.38 -3.59
N HIS A 133 -5.70 -11.57 -3.95
CA HIS A 133 -6.92 -11.82 -4.69
C HIS A 133 -7.32 -13.29 -4.46
N GLY A 134 -8.53 -13.55 -3.99
CA GLY A 134 -9.00 -14.92 -3.69
C GLY A 134 -9.85 -15.08 -2.43
N GLY A 135 -10.24 -13.97 -1.80
CA GLY A 135 -11.17 -13.94 -0.68
C GLY A 135 -10.52 -14.33 0.65
N VAL A 136 -11.38 -14.65 1.62
CA VAL A 136 -10.98 -15.16 2.93
C VAL A 136 -11.19 -16.66 2.95
N TRP A 137 -10.18 -17.36 3.43
CA TRP A 137 -10.22 -18.80 3.67
C TRP A 137 -10.13 -19.05 5.17
N LYS A 138 -10.88 -20.05 5.63
CA LYS A 138 -10.95 -20.45 7.02
C LYS A 138 -10.63 -21.93 7.16
N THR A 139 -9.81 -22.28 8.14
CA THR A 139 -9.67 -23.64 8.68
C THR A 139 -10.28 -23.69 10.08
N GLN A 140 -10.67 -24.88 10.50
CA GLN A 140 -11.11 -25.18 11.88
C GLN A 140 -10.40 -26.42 12.45
N ASP A 141 -9.37 -26.90 11.75
CA ASP A 141 -8.60 -28.12 12.05
C ASP A 141 -7.09 -27.88 11.90
N GLY A 142 -6.64 -26.65 12.21
CA GLY A 142 -5.21 -26.33 12.24
C GLY A 142 -4.53 -26.29 10.86
N GLY A 143 -5.32 -26.18 9.80
CA GLY A 143 -4.85 -26.06 8.42
C GLY A 143 -4.88 -27.35 7.61
N GLU A 144 -5.48 -28.44 8.13
CA GLU A 144 -5.70 -29.67 7.36
C GLU A 144 -6.70 -29.45 6.23
N ASN A 145 -7.79 -28.72 6.50
CA ASN A 145 -8.81 -28.34 5.51
C ASN A 145 -9.10 -26.83 5.54
N TRP A 146 -9.33 -26.28 4.35
CA TRP A 146 -9.60 -24.86 4.14
C TRP A 146 -10.89 -24.65 3.35
N PHE A 147 -11.72 -23.72 3.81
CA PHE A 147 -13.01 -23.39 3.20
C PHE A 147 -13.06 -21.90 2.84
N PRO A 148 -13.49 -21.52 1.64
CA PRO A 148 -13.73 -20.12 1.32
C PRO A 148 -14.95 -19.62 2.09
N VAL A 149 -14.83 -18.45 2.71
CA VAL A 149 -15.90 -17.83 3.49
C VAL A 149 -16.27 -16.44 2.98
N PHE A 150 -15.70 -15.97 1.87
CA PHE A 150 -15.92 -14.60 1.35
C PHE A 150 -16.23 -14.53 -0.17
N ASP A 151 -16.40 -15.68 -0.84
CA ASP A 151 -16.51 -15.76 -2.31
C ASP A 151 -17.75 -15.08 -2.91
N GLU A 152 -18.77 -14.83 -2.10
CA GLU A 152 -19.99 -14.14 -2.53
C GLU A 152 -19.82 -12.62 -2.62
N GLN A 153 -18.70 -12.07 -2.13
CA GLN A 153 -18.48 -10.64 -2.10
C GLN A 153 -17.86 -10.10 -3.40
N PRO A 154 -18.17 -8.86 -3.79
CA PRO A 154 -17.74 -8.28 -5.06
C PRO A 154 -16.22 -8.06 -5.19
N PHE A 155 -15.51 -7.85 -4.08
CA PHE A 155 -14.09 -7.57 -4.04
C PHE A 155 -13.38 -8.64 -3.21
N LEU A 156 -12.57 -9.47 -3.86
CA LEU A 156 -11.91 -10.62 -3.25
C LEU A 156 -10.44 -10.38 -2.90
N ALA A 157 -9.95 -9.15 -3.05
CA ALA A 157 -8.65 -8.76 -2.53
C ALA A 157 -8.79 -8.46 -1.04
N ILE A 158 -7.99 -9.12 -0.21
CA ILE A 158 -8.02 -8.99 1.24
C ILE A 158 -6.67 -8.46 1.71
N SER A 159 -6.69 -7.36 2.45
CA SER A 159 -5.48 -6.74 3.00
C SER A 159 -5.29 -7.04 4.46
N ASP A 160 -6.37 -7.02 5.25
CA ASP A 160 -6.30 -7.27 6.68
C ASP A 160 -7.52 -8.02 7.21
N ILE A 161 -7.30 -8.80 8.27
CA ILE A 161 -8.32 -9.55 8.99
C ILE A 161 -8.11 -9.32 10.48
N GLU A 162 -9.14 -8.84 11.17
CA GLU A 162 -9.11 -8.62 12.61
C GLU A 162 -10.26 -9.36 13.28
N LEU A 163 -10.01 -9.91 14.47
CA LEU A 163 -11.04 -10.54 15.29
C LEU A 163 -11.42 -9.58 16.40
N ASP A 164 -12.70 -9.50 16.74
CA ASP A 164 -13.12 -8.70 17.89
C ASP A 164 -12.46 -9.27 19.17
N PRO A 165 -11.70 -8.46 19.94
CA PRO A 165 -11.06 -8.92 21.16
C PRO A 165 -12.04 -9.39 22.23
N GLN A 166 -13.29 -8.91 22.22
CA GLN A 166 -14.32 -9.27 23.18
C GLN A 166 -15.13 -10.51 22.73
N ASP A 167 -15.26 -10.73 21.43
CA ASP A 167 -15.92 -11.90 20.84
C ASP A 167 -15.22 -12.34 19.54
N PRO A 168 -14.22 -13.21 19.61
CA PRO A 168 -13.43 -13.59 18.43
C PRO A 168 -14.20 -14.40 17.36
N ASN A 169 -15.51 -14.64 17.52
CA ASN A 169 -16.39 -15.09 16.43
C ASN A 169 -16.76 -13.94 15.48
N VAL A 170 -16.68 -12.69 15.93
CA VAL A 170 -16.87 -11.52 15.09
C VAL A 170 -15.58 -11.25 14.34
N VAL A 171 -15.67 -11.29 13.01
CA VAL A 171 -14.53 -11.13 12.08
C VAL A 171 -14.71 -9.84 11.29
N TYR A 172 -13.67 -9.03 11.22
CA TYR A 172 -13.60 -7.86 10.36
C TYR A 172 -12.62 -8.11 9.21
N VAL A 173 -12.98 -7.67 8.01
CA VAL A 173 -12.19 -7.87 6.79
C VAL A 173 -12.03 -6.54 6.07
N GLY A 174 -10.77 -6.17 5.86
CA GLY A 174 -10.39 -5.01 5.08
C GLY A 174 -10.07 -5.44 3.65
N THR A 175 -10.84 -4.93 2.69
CA THR A 175 -10.65 -5.29 1.27
C THR A 175 -9.59 -4.44 0.59
N GLY A 176 -9.09 -4.93 -0.54
CA GLY A 176 -8.04 -4.33 -1.35
C GLY A 176 -6.67 -4.96 -1.14
N ASP A 177 -5.67 -4.40 -1.82
CA ASP A 177 -4.27 -4.82 -1.73
C ASP A 177 -3.34 -3.68 -1.27
N HIS A 178 -2.99 -3.70 0.01
CA HIS A 178 -2.17 -2.69 0.67
C HIS A 178 -0.71 -2.65 0.16
N ASN A 179 -0.23 -3.70 -0.50
CA ASN A 179 1.11 -3.71 -1.10
C ASN A 179 1.17 -2.85 -2.37
N ILE A 180 0.02 -2.58 -3.00
CA ILE A 180 -0.12 -1.73 -4.19
C ILE A 180 0.93 -2.10 -5.26
N SER A 181 0.83 -3.34 -5.75
CA SER A 181 1.79 -3.92 -6.69
C SER A 181 1.76 -3.27 -8.08
N GLY A 182 2.49 -3.86 -9.04
CA GLY A 182 2.37 -3.52 -10.47
C GLY A 182 0.93 -3.49 -10.98
N TYR A 183 0.10 -4.38 -10.43
CA TYR A 183 -1.32 -4.53 -10.73
C TYR A 183 -2.10 -4.53 -9.40
N PRO A 184 -2.34 -3.35 -8.80
CA PRO A 184 -2.93 -3.30 -7.48
C PRO A 184 -4.43 -3.63 -7.55
N PHE A 185 -4.88 -4.53 -6.67
CA PHE A 185 -6.31 -4.81 -6.53
C PHE A 185 -6.93 -3.81 -5.57
N ILE A 186 -7.96 -3.10 -6.03
CA ILE A 186 -8.72 -2.21 -5.16
C ILE A 186 -9.71 -3.00 -4.30
N GLY A 187 -10.10 -2.41 -3.17
CA GLY A 187 -11.18 -2.90 -2.32
C GLY A 187 -12.43 -2.03 -2.42
N ASP A 188 -13.40 -2.35 -1.58
CA ASP A 188 -14.58 -1.52 -1.31
C ASP A 188 -14.79 -1.22 0.17
N GLY A 189 -13.71 -1.23 0.97
CA GLY A 189 -13.74 -0.83 2.38
C GLY A 189 -13.84 -2.01 3.34
N LEU A 190 -14.63 -1.84 4.40
CA LEU A 190 -14.68 -2.74 5.55
C LEU A 190 -15.91 -3.64 5.53
N TRP A 191 -15.71 -4.92 5.85
CA TRP A 191 -16.76 -5.90 6.06
C TRP A 191 -16.69 -6.49 7.46
N ARG A 192 -17.85 -6.93 7.97
CA ARG A 192 -17.99 -7.61 9.26
C ARG A 192 -18.82 -8.87 9.13
N SER A 193 -18.38 -9.94 9.78
CA SER A 193 -19.16 -11.15 9.99
C SER A 193 -19.37 -11.36 11.49
N PRO A 194 -20.61 -11.52 11.98
CA PRO A 194 -20.88 -11.82 13.39
C PRO A 194 -20.73 -13.32 13.75
N ASP A 195 -20.49 -14.20 12.78
CA ASP A 195 -20.64 -15.65 12.92
C ASP A 195 -19.49 -16.45 12.28
N GLY A 196 -18.29 -15.87 12.33
CA GLY A 196 -17.07 -16.55 11.90
C GLY A 196 -16.97 -16.75 10.40
N GLY A 197 -17.58 -15.85 9.61
CA GLY A 197 -17.51 -15.81 8.15
C GLY A 197 -18.70 -16.42 7.41
N GLN A 198 -19.80 -16.78 8.09
CA GLN A 198 -20.96 -17.37 7.41
C GLN A 198 -21.82 -16.31 6.74
N HIS A 199 -22.01 -15.17 7.41
CA HIS A 199 -22.71 -14.02 6.85
C HIS A 199 -21.84 -12.78 6.95
N TRP A 200 -21.90 -11.93 5.93
CA TRP A 200 -21.11 -10.70 5.84
C TRP A 200 -22.00 -9.47 5.67
N GLN A 201 -21.63 -8.42 6.38
CA GLN A 201 -22.23 -7.10 6.32
C GLN A 201 -21.16 -6.09 5.92
N HIS A 202 -21.43 -5.32 4.87
CA HIS A 202 -20.59 -4.19 4.50
C HIS A 202 -20.78 -3.03 5.48
N LEU A 203 -19.67 -2.43 5.93
CA LEU A 203 -19.64 -1.35 6.91
C LEU A 203 -19.18 -0.01 6.32
N GLY A 204 -19.16 0.14 4.99
CA GLY A 204 -18.77 1.37 4.32
C GLY A 204 -17.27 1.47 4.06
N LEU A 205 -16.78 2.72 3.96
CA LEU A 205 -15.45 3.07 3.46
C LEU A 205 -15.26 2.76 1.97
N ASP A 206 -16.34 2.83 1.19
CA ASP A 206 -16.35 2.55 -0.25
C ASP A 206 -15.31 3.38 -1.02
N ASP A 207 -15.21 4.67 -0.71
CA ASP A 207 -14.33 5.61 -1.43
C ASP A 207 -12.86 5.48 -1.00
N GLN A 208 -12.62 5.00 0.22
CA GLN A 208 -11.28 4.75 0.76
C GLN A 208 -10.64 3.47 0.18
N ARG A 209 -11.46 2.57 -0.41
CA ARG A 209 -11.06 1.36 -1.15
C ARG A 209 -10.19 0.40 -0.35
N ILE A 210 -8.87 0.63 -0.36
CA ILE A 210 -7.86 -0.27 0.18
C ILE A 210 -7.74 -0.01 1.68
N VAL A 211 -8.23 -0.96 2.47
CA VAL A 211 -8.06 -0.99 3.92
C VAL A 211 -6.75 -1.71 4.24
N SER A 212 -5.77 -1.01 4.77
CA SER A 212 -4.42 -1.55 5.04
C SER A 212 -4.28 -2.18 6.43
N LYS A 213 -5.02 -1.69 7.42
CA LYS A 213 -4.96 -2.18 8.81
C LYS A 213 -6.26 -1.90 9.55
N ILE A 214 -6.70 -2.85 10.38
CA ILE A 214 -7.88 -2.73 11.24
C ILE A 214 -7.43 -2.91 12.70
N ILE A 215 -7.93 -2.06 13.58
CA ILE A 215 -7.82 -2.25 15.03
C ILE A 215 -9.19 -2.06 15.66
N VAL A 216 -9.68 -3.08 16.36
CA VAL A 216 -10.90 -3.01 17.16
C VAL A 216 -10.53 -2.64 18.60
N HIS A 217 -11.24 -1.68 19.18
CA HIS A 217 -10.96 -1.25 20.55
C HIS A 217 -11.22 -2.41 21.54
N PRO A 218 -10.26 -2.74 22.43
CA PRO A 218 -10.26 -3.99 23.19
C PRO A 218 -11.45 -4.15 24.16
N ASN A 219 -12.01 -3.03 24.62
CA ASN A 219 -13.11 -3.00 25.58
C ASN A 219 -14.40 -2.38 25.03
N ASN A 220 -14.46 -2.09 23.72
CA ASN A 220 -15.62 -1.44 23.11
C ASN A 220 -15.69 -1.76 21.61
N ALA A 221 -16.39 -2.83 21.24
CA ALA A 221 -16.61 -3.24 19.86
C ALA A 221 -17.24 -2.16 18.93
N ASN A 222 -17.85 -1.11 19.48
CA ASN A 222 -18.38 0.00 18.66
C ASN A 222 -17.28 0.96 18.18
N THR A 223 -16.09 0.90 18.78
CA THR A 223 -14.96 1.74 18.40
C THR A 223 -13.97 0.93 17.56
N ILE A 224 -13.80 1.32 16.30
CA ILE A 224 -12.91 0.65 15.34
C ILE A 224 -12.08 1.72 14.64
N TYR A 225 -10.80 1.44 14.45
CA TYR A 225 -9.85 2.24 13.71
C TYR A 225 -9.48 1.49 12.42
N VAL A 226 -9.54 2.19 11.28
CA VAL A 226 -9.29 1.60 9.96
C VAL A 226 -8.32 2.50 9.18
N ALA A 227 -7.13 1.98 8.95
CA ALA A 227 -6.14 2.60 8.07
C ALA A 227 -6.49 2.32 6.62
N THR A 228 -6.30 3.34 5.77
CA THR A 228 -6.70 3.31 4.37
C THR A 228 -5.61 3.90 3.48
N MET A 229 -5.48 3.33 2.29
CA MET A 229 -4.56 3.79 1.26
C MET A 229 -5.26 4.57 0.14
N GLY A 230 -6.60 4.61 0.11
CA GLY A 230 -7.36 5.25 -0.97
C GLY A 230 -7.24 4.54 -2.30
N LEU A 231 -7.63 5.24 -3.37
CA LEU A 231 -7.40 4.82 -4.75
C LEU A 231 -5.96 5.13 -5.17
N PRO A 232 -5.08 4.14 -5.40
CA PRO A 232 -3.68 4.40 -5.70
C PRO A 232 -3.45 5.24 -6.96
N PHE A 233 -4.43 5.27 -7.86
CA PHE A 233 -4.32 5.88 -9.19
C PHE A 233 -4.53 7.40 -9.19
N GLU A 234 -5.12 7.94 -8.13
CA GLU A 234 -5.50 9.36 -8.04
C GLU A 234 -5.15 9.96 -6.69
N ARG A 235 -4.98 11.29 -6.73
CA ARG A 235 -4.83 12.11 -5.53
C ARG A 235 -6.21 12.54 -5.05
N ASN A 236 -6.54 12.19 -3.83
CA ASN A 236 -7.82 12.51 -3.21
C ASN A 236 -7.69 12.47 -1.68
N ASN A 237 -8.75 12.88 -0.99
CA ASN A 237 -8.73 12.95 0.47
C ASN A 237 -9.21 11.65 1.14
N ASP A 238 -9.47 10.58 0.37
CA ASP A 238 -10.04 9.31 0.85
C ASP A 238 -8.94 8.35 1.33
N ARG A 239 -8.04 8.87 2.17
CA ARG A 239 -6.82 8.20 2.64
C ARG A 239 -6.61 8.48 4.11
N GLY A 240 -5.68 7.77 4.72
CA GLY A 240 -5.30 8.02 6.11
C GLY A 240 -6.05 7.11 7.07
N LEU A 241 -6.41 7.60 8.25
CA LEU A 241 -7.04 6.81 9.31
C LEU A 241 -8.47 7.27 9.59
N TYR A 242 -9.39 6.32 9.61
CA TYR A 242 -10.79 6.52 9.93
C TYR A 242 -11.15 5.82 11.25
N LYS A 243 -12.04 6.45 12.01
CA LYS A 243 -12.57 5.95 13.27
C LYS A 243 -14.09 5.90 13.21
N THR A 244 -14.67 4.83 13.74
CA THR A 244 -16.08 4.79 14.11
C THR A 244 -16.20 4.67 15.62
N THR A 245 -17.32 5.13 16.18
CA THR A 245 -17.71 4.94 17.59
C THR A 245 -19.13 4.36 17.72
N ASN A 246 -19.72 3.95 16.59
CA ASN A 246 -21.07 3.39 16.49
C ASN A 246 -21.09 2.10 15.67
N GLY A 247 -20.01 1.32 15.73
CA GLY A 247 -19.95 -0.02 15.13
C GLY A 247 -19.94 -0.02 13.60
N GLY A 248 -19.44 1.05 12.97
CA GLY A 248 -19.31 1.16 11.52
C GLY A 248 -20.54 1.75 10.81
N LEU A 249 -21.51 2.30 11.53
CA LEU A 249 -22.63 3.03 10.92
C LEU A 249 -22.20 4.36 10.30
N SER A 250 -21.17 4.99 10.86
CA SER A 250 -20.53 6.17 10.30
C SER A 250 -19.04 6.21 10.63
N TRP A 251 -18.26 6.87 9.78
CA TRP A 251 -16.81 6.98 9.90
C TRP A 251 -16.38 8.45 9.92
N GLN A 252 -15.40 8.76 10.76
CA GLN A 252 -14.72 10.04 10.83
C GLN A 252 -13.26 9.86 10.45
N GLN A 253 -12.75 10.66 9.53
CA GLN A 253 -11.32 10.74 9.27
C GLN A 253 -10.64 11.44 10.46
N VAL A 254 -9.77 10.70 11.15
CA VAL A 254 -9.08 11.16 12.37
C VAL A 254 -7.61 11.48 12.14
N LEU A 255 -7.01 10.96 11.07
CA LEU A 255 -5.67 11.37 10.61
C LEU A 255 -5.68 11.46 9.08
N PHE A 256 -5.37 12.64 8.56
CA PHE A 256 -5.13 12.91 7.15
C PHE A 256 -3.78 13.60 7.02
N VAL A 257 -2.90 13.08 6.18
CA VAL A 257 -1.55 13.62 6.00
C VAL A 257 -1.45 14.43 4.71
N SER A 258 -1.81 13.85 3.56
CA SER A 258 -1.95 14.54 2.29
C SER A 258 -2.82 13.76 1.30
N ASP A 259 -3.08 14.32 0.13
CA ASP A 259 -3.85 13.69 -0.95
C ASP A 259 -3.17 12.47 -1.60
N SER A 260 -1.90 12.23 -1.24
CA SER A 260 -1.04 11.17 -1.80
C SER A 260 -0.54 10.19 -0.73
N THR A 261 -0.87 10.42 0.54
CA THR A 261 -0.35 9.67 1.69
C THR A 261 -1.46 8.85 2.35
N GLY A 262 -1.28 7.54 2.43
CA GLY A 262 -2.12 6.64 3.23
C GLY A 262 -1.49 6.28 4.57
N ILE A 263 -2.20 5.53 5.40
CA ILE A 263 -1.60 4.83 6.55
C ILE A 263 -1.38 3.38 6.14
N THR A 264 -0.15 2.87 6.24
CA THR A 264 0.21 1.50 5.82
C THR A 264 0.18 0.49 6.95
N ASP A 265 0.42 0.94 8.19
CA ASP A 265 0.44 0.08 9.37
C ASP A 265 0.04 0.87 10.64
N MET A 266 -0.43 0.16 11.65
CA MET A 266 -0.82 0.73 12.94
C MET A 266 -0.63 -0.27 14.08
N VAL A 267 -0.31 0.26 15.27
CA VAL A 267 -0.31 -0.49 16.53
C VAL A 267 -0.97 0.32 17.65
N MET A 268 -1.69 -0.37 18.53
CA MET A 268 -2.36 0.21 19.69
C MET A 268 -1.66 -0.25 20.97
N ALA A 269 -1.49 0.67 21.93
CA ALA A 269 -0.80 0.35 23.17
C ALA A 269 -1.62 -0.62 24.04
N PRO A 270 -1.05 -1.75 24.49
CA PRO A 270 -1.73 -2.65 25.42
C PRO A 270 -2.12 -1.92 26.71
N GLY A 271 -3.35 -2.13 27.16
CA GLY A 271 -3.89 -1.51 28.36
C GLY A 271 -4.21 -0.01 28.25
N ASN A 272 -3.85 0.66 27.15
CA ASN A 272 -4.21 2.05 26.90
C ASN A 272 -4.62 2.28 25.43
N PRO A 273 -5.89 2.03 25.08
CA PRO A 273 -6.37 2.12 23.71
C PRO A 273 -6.47 3.56 23.17
N ASP A 274 -6.25 4.57 24.01
CA ASP A 274 -6.15 5.96 23.57
C ASP A 274 -4.79 6.27 22.92
N VAL A 275 -3.80 5.38 23.10
CA VAL A 275 -2.47 5.51 22.50
C VAL A 275 -2.36 4.62 21.27
N ILE A 276 -2.21 5.24 20.10
CA ILE A 276 -2.08 4.55 18.82
C ILE A 276 -0.92 5.19 18.05
N TYR A 277 -0.14 4.33 17.38
CA TYR A 277 0.92 4.70 16.45
C TYR A 277 0.48 4.32 15.05
N ALA A 278 0.67 5.21 14.07
CA ALA A 278 0.29 5.01 12.68
C ALA A 278 1.46 5.35 11.76
N ALA A 279 1.81 4.43 10.85
CA ALA A 279 2.83 4.62 9.85
C ALA A 279 2.22 5.19 8.57
N ALA A 280 2.59 6.42 8.21
CA ALA A 280 2.18 7.04 6.97
C ALA A 280 3.09 6.60 5.80
N TRP A 281 2.54 6.55 4.58
CA TRP A 281 3.30 6.19 3.38
C TRP A 281 2.78 6.92 2.14
N ASP A 282 3.67 7.64 1.47
CA ASP A 282 3.40 8.28 0.18
C ASP A 282 3.30 7.23 -0.92
N ARG A 283 2.10 7.07 -1.48
CA ARG A 283 1.84 6.03 -2.48
C ARG A 283 0.81 6.45 -3.53
N ILE A 284 1.34 6.74 -4.71
CA ILE A 284 0.59 6.91 -5.96
C ILE A 284 1.15 5.91 -6.98
N ARG A 285 0.28 5.29 -7.75
CA ARG A 285 0.65 4.45 -8.87
C ARG A 285 -0.41 4.55 -9.95
N ASN A 286 -0.08 5.14 -11.08
CA ASN A 286 -0.91 5.20 -12.28
C ASN A 286 -0.03 4.97 -13.53
N SER A 287 -0.56 5.24 -14.73
CA SER A 287 0.19 5.04 -15.98
C SER A 287 1.33 6.04 -16.19
N GLN A 288 1.35 7.16 -15.46
CA GLN A 288 2.32 8.25 -15.64
C GLN A 288 3.38 8.30 -14.53
N GLU A 289 3.03 7.89 -13.31
CA GLU A 289 3.92 7.95 -12.14
C GLU A 289 3.74 6.76 -11.19
N SER A 290 4.81 6.45 -10.44
CA SER A 290 4.80 5.49 -9.34
C SER A 290 5.61 6.05 -8.17
N ILE A 291 4.94 6.75 -7.26
CA ILE A 291 5.51 7.24 -6.01
C ILE A 291 5.54 6.08 -5.02
N VAL A 292 6.74 5.74 -4.52
CA VAL A 292 7.00 4.65 -3.56
C VAL A 292 7.67 5.14 -2.29
N SER A 293 8.06 6.41 -2.25
CA SER A 293 8.73 7.07 -1.14
C SER A 293 8.38 8.57 -1.13
N GLY A 294 8.54 9.20 0.03
CA GLY A 294 8.37 10.64 0.18
C GLY A 294 8.56 11.10 1.62
N GLU A 295 8.51 12.41 1.84
CA GLU A 295 8.75 13.04 3.15
C GLU A 295 7.62 12.76 4.16
N ASN A 296 6.44 12.33 3.70
CA ASN A 296 5.34 12.01 4.62
C ASN A 296 5.44 10.60 5.20
N ALA A 297 6.43 9.80 4.77
CA ALA A 297 6.73 8.50 5.38
C ALA A 297 7.26 8.68 6.81
N ARG A 298 6.33 8.81 7.76
CA ARG A 298 6.57 9.15 9.16
C ARG A 298 5.65 8.35 10.07
N ILE A 299 6.06 8.21 11.33
CA ILE A 299 5.21 7.64 12.37
C ILE A 299 4.45 8.79 13.04
N TRP A 300 3.13 8.64 13.15
CA TRP A 300 2.25 9.55 13.86
C TRP A 300 1.75 8.87 15.14
N LYS A 301 1.55 9.66 16.20
CA LYS A 301 1.04 9.17 17.48
C LYS A 301 -0.13 10.01 17.95
N THR A 302 -1.13 9.35 18.52
CA THR A 302 -2.16 9.94 19.37
C THR A 302 -2.04 9.41 20.80
N THR A 303 -2.53 10.20 21.77
CA THR A 303 -2.69 9.77 23.18
C THR A 303 -4.09 10.07 23.71
N ASP A 304 -5.03 10.41 22.83
CA ASP A 304 -6.40 10.79 23.16
C ASP A 304 -7.42 10.08 22.25
N GLY A 305 -7.05 8.87 21.79
CA GLY A 305 -7.92 8.01 21.00
C GLY A 305 -8.18 8.54 19.60
N GLY A 306 -7.27 9.36 19.07
CA GLY A 306 -7.29 9.90 17.71
C GLY A 306 -7.95 11.27 17.58
N ALA A 307 -8.16 12.01 18.68
CA ALA A 307 -8.65 13.39 18.57
C ALA A 307 -7.54 14.35 18.11
N ASN A 308 -6.31 14.10 18.55
CA ASN A 308 -5.11 14.81 18.10
C ASN A 308 -3.99 13.83 17.73
N TRP A 309 -3.20 14.21 16.73
CA TRP A 309 -2.06 13.43 16.24
C TRP A 309 -0.82 14.32 16.13
N ALA A 310 0.34 13.76 16.46
CA ALA A 310 1.64 14.38 16.27
C ALA A 310 2.58 13.43 15.52
N ALA A 311 3.32 13.96 14.55
CA ALA A 311 4.43 13.23 13.95
C ALA A 311 5.52 13.01 15.01
N LEU A 312 6.07 11.80 15.07
CA LEU A 312 7.15 11.45 15.98
C LEU A 312 8.51 11.81 15.38
N GLU A 313 9.37 12.35 16.23
CA GLU A 313 10.76 12.70 15.94
C GLU A 313 11.67 11.92 16.91
N GLY A 314 12.73 12.54 17.45
CA GLY A 314 13.50 11.98 18.55
C GLY A 314 14.48 10.88 18.14
N GLY A 315 15.02 10.94 16.91
CA GLY A 315 15.99 9.98 16.38
C GLY A 315 15.49 9.20 15.16
N LEU A 316 14.21 9.34 14.80
CA LEU A 316 13.68 8.83 13.54
C LEU A 316 14.14 9.67 12.34
N PRO A 317 14.21 9.09 11.12
CA PRO A 317 14.56 9.81 9.90
C PRO A 317 13.63 11.01 9.60
N ASP A 318 14.22 12.13 9.20
CA ASP A 318 13.53 13.38 8.85
C ASP A 318 13.58 13.71 7.34
N PHE A 319 14.09 12.80 6.51
CA PHE A 319 14.12 12.86 5.05
C PHE A 319 13.13 11.88 4.38
N ALA A 320 13.03 11.88 3.06
CA ALA A 320 12.09 11.01 2.36
C ALA A 320 12.41 9.52 2.60
N ASN A 321 11.37 8.72 2.82
CA ASN A 321 11.48 7.28 3.07
C ASN A 321 10.35 6.55 2.37
N SER A 322 10.46 5.23 2.26
CA SER A 322 9.41 4.37 1.74
C SER A 322 8.54 3.84 2.89
N ARG A 323 8.14 2.58 2.84
CA ARG A 323 7.24 1.94 3.80
C ARG A 323 7.87 1.85 5.19
N ILE A 324 7.01 1.93 6.23
CA ILE A 324 7.38 1.70 7.63
C ILE A 324 6.45 0.62 8.19
N GLY A 325 7.03 -0.40 8.81
CA GLY A 325 6.29 -1.42 9.58
C GLY A 325 6.43 -1.19 11.07
N LEU A 326 5.37 -1.46 11.83
CA LEU A 326 5.31 -1.23 13.28
C LEU A 326 5.00 -2.52 14.03
N SER A 327 5.65 -2.69 15.19
CA SER A 327 5.25 -3.69 16.19
C SER A 327 5.37 -3.11 17.58
N ILE A 328 4.44 -3.46 18.46
CA ILE A 328 4.44 -3.04 19.88
C ILE A 328 4.51 -4.28 20.76
N SER A 329 5.22 -4.18 21.89
CA SER A 329 5.25 -5.26 22.88
C SER A 329 3.85 -5.47 23.45
N ALA A 330 3.42 -6.73 23.59
CA ALA A 330 2.15 -7.05 24.25
C ALA A 330 2.16 -6.74 25.76
N ASN A 331 3.35 -6.63 26.37
CA ASN A 331 3.52 -6.48 27.81
C ASN A 331 4.06 -5.11 28.24
N ASP A 332 4.52 -4.28 27.29
CA ASP A 332 5.02 -2.93 27.56
C ASP A 332 4.45 -1.93 26.53
N PRO A 333 3.52 -1.05 26.92
CA PRO A 333 2.91 -0.08 26.01
C PRO A 333 3.87 0.99 25.48
N ASN A 334 5.08 1.08 26.03
CA ASN A 334 6.09 2.05 25.61
C ASN A 334 7.17 1.44 24.71
N TYR A 335 7.21 0.11 24.59
CA TYR A 335 8.18 -0.60 23.74
C TYR A 335 7.63 -0.79 22.34
N VAL A 336 8.12 0.00 21.40
CA VAL A 336 7.72 -0.03 19.99
C VAL A 336 8.95 -0.21 19.10
N LEU A 337 8.81 -1.07 18.11
CA LEU A 337 9.78 -1.25 17.04
C LEU A 337 9.20 -0.72 15.72
N ALA A 338 10.07 -0.13 14.91
CA ALA A 338 9.74 0.36 13.59
C ALA A 338 10.83 -0.04 12.59
N VAL A 339 10.47 -0.80 11.56
CA VAL A 339 11.38 -1.07 10.43
C VAL A 339 11.15 -0.01 9.35
N TYR A 340 12.21 0.68 8.95
CA TYR A 340 12.17 1.70 7.90
C TYR A 340 12.76 1.15 6.59
N VAL A 341 12.10 1.48 5.49
CA VAL A 341 12.60 1.26 4.14
C VAL A 341 13.04 2.59 3.55
N SER A 342 14.24 2.63 2.98
CA SER A 342 14.82 3.85 2.39
C SER A 342 14.17 4.21 1.05
N GLU A 343 14.56 5.35 0.48
CA GLU A 343 14.18 5.72 -0.91
C GLU A 343 14.74 4.76 -1.97
N SER A 344 15.83 4.05 -1.68
CA SER A 344 16.38 3.04 -2.59
C SER A 344 15.59 1.73 -2.56
N LEU A 345 14.53 1.65 -1.74
CA LEU A 345 13.67 0.48 -1.57
C LEU A 345 14.38 -0.70 -0.90
N ASP A 346 15.41 -0.40 -0.11
CA ASP A 346 16.11 -1.36 0.74
C ASP A 346 15.88 -1.05 2.21
N TYR A 347 16.25 -2.01 3.06
CA TYR A 347 16.25 -1.82 4.50
C TYR A 347 17.11 -0.60 4.88
N LEU A 348 16.55 0.32 5.66
CA LEU A 348 17.28 1.46 6.21
C LEU A 348 17.83 1.13 7.60
N ALA A 349 16.92 0.81 8.52
CA ALA A 349 17.22 0.50 9.91
C ALA A 349 15.93 0.01 10.60
N THR A 350 16.11 -0.71 11.71
CA THR A 350 15.06 -0.94 12.69
C THR A 350 15.29 -0.02 13.88
N PHE A 351 14.30 0.82 14.17
CA PHE A 351 14.33 1.73 15.31
C PHE A 351 13.53 1.16 16.47
N LYS A 352 14.00 1.41 17.69
CA LYS A 352 13.36 1.05 18.94
C LYS A 352 13.13 2.30 19.80
N THR A 353 11.97 2.34 20.43
CA THR A 353 11.69 3.21 21.59
C THR A 353 11.25 2.36 22.79
N SER A 354 11.56 2.82 24.00
CA SER A 354 11.08 2.25 25.27
C SER A 354 10.43 3.31 26.17
N ASP A 355 10.18 4.50 25.64
CA ASP A 355 9.56 5.63 26.34
C ASP A 355 8.31 6.15 25.60
N GLY A 356 7.71 5.27 24.79
CA GLY A 356 6.48 5.57 24.07
C GLY A 356 6.71 6.51 22.88
N GLY A 357 7.92 6.55 22.34
CA GLY A 357 8.26 7.30 21.12
C GLY A 357 8.77 8.71 21.35
N ALA A 358 9.20 9.04 22.57
CA ALA A 358 9.89 10.31 22.83
C ALA A 358 11.34 10.27 22.34
N ASN A 359 12.01 9.12 22.49
CA ASN A 359 13.34 8.87 21.94
C ASN A 359 13.37 7.53 21.19
N TRP A 360 14.05 7.53 20.05
CA TRP A 360 14.26 6.38 19.18
C TRP A 360 15.76 6.14 18.95
N SER A 361 16.14 4.87 18.88
CA SER A 361 17.50 4.44 18.59
C SER A 361 17.48 3.30 17.58
N ALA A 362 18.41 3.31 16.63
CA ALA A 362 18.59 2.18 15.72
C ALA A 362 19.12 0.97 16.49
N LEU A 363 18.58 -0.22 16.17
CA LEU A 363 19.09 -1.49 16.68
C LEU A 363 20.39 -1.87 15.96
N PRO A 364 21.28 -2.62 16.62
CA PRO A 364 22.44 -3.21 15.95
C PRO A 364 22.04 -4.12 14.78
N GLU A 365 22.95 -4.24 13.81
CA GLU A 365 22.79 -5.07 12.61
C GLU A 365 23.74 -6.27 12.62
N GLU A 366 24.23 -6.66 13.80
CA GLU A 366 25.19 -7.77 13.91
C GLU A 366 24.56 -9.07 13.40
N GLY A 367 25.15 -9.62 12.34
CA GLY A 367 24.67 -10.84 11.69
C GLY A 367 23.58 -10.64 10.64
N LEU A 368 22.99 -9.45 10.52
CA LEU A 368 21.94 -9.15 9.54
C LEU A 368 22.54 -8.86 8.16
N ASP A 369 22.06 -9.55 7.11
CA ASP A 369 22.27 -9.08 5.74
C ASP A 369 21.28 -7.94 5.46
N THR A 370 21.76 -6.70 5.36
CA THR A 370 20.91 -5.52 5.10
C THR A 370 20.34 -5.49 3.67
N GLY A 371 20.81 -6.36 2.76
CA GLY A 371 20.32 -6.53 1.40
C GLY A 371 19.12 -7.47 1.26
N PHE A 372 18.61 -8.04 2.36
CA PHE A 372 17.55 -9.05 2.37
C PHE A 372 16.19 -8.65 1.74
N MET A 373 16.00 -7.37 1.44
CA MET A 373 14.82 -6.85 0.72
C MET A 373 15.00 -6.77 -0.80
N ASN A 374 16.24 -6.84 -1.31
CA ASN A 374 16.59 -6.89 -2.73
C ASN A 374 15.91 -5.80 -3.60
N GLY A 375 15.82 -4.56 -3.12
CA GLY A 375 15.18 -3.44 -3.83
C GLY A 375 13.64 -3.50 -3.91
N PHE A 376 13.00 -4.43 -3.19
CA PHE A 376 11.54 -4.57 -3.11
C PHE A 376 10.98 -4.19 -1.74
N GLY A 377 11.67 -3.35 -0.96
CA GLY A 377 11.28 -2.94 0.38
C GLY A 377 9.89 -2.29 0.47
N TRP A 378 9.38 -1.68 -0.61
CA TRP A 378 7.99 -1.19 -0.68
C TRP A 378 6.94 -2.30 -0.57
N TYR A 379 7.32 -3.54 -0.88
CA TYR A 379 6.51 -4.74 -0.78
C TYR A 379 6.69 -5.44 0.58
N PHE A 380 7.89 -5.35 1.14
CA PHE A 380 8.29 -5.88 2.43
C PHE A 380 8.18 -4.82 3.54
N GLY A 381 8.92 -5.00 4.64
CA GLY A 381 8.99 -3.99 5.70
C GLY A 381 7.94 -4.22 6.79
N LYS A 382 7.69 -5.48 7.15
CA LYS A 382 6.97 -5.85 8.36
C LYS A 382 7.95 -6.31 9.44
N ILE A 383 7.60 -6.03 10.68
CA ILE A 383 8.33 -6.45 11.87
C ILE A 383 7.32 -7.02 12.88
N PHE A 384 7.70 -8.06 13.60
CA PHE A 384 6.84 -8.71 14.59
C PHE A 384 7.61 -9.01 15.86
N ILE A 385 7.03 -8.63 16.99
CA ILE A 385 7.50 -9.02 18.33
C ILE A 385 6.67 -10.21 18.78
N ASN A 386 7.32 -11.26 19.28
CA ASN A 386 6.62 -12.38 19.89
C ASN A 386 5.86 -11.88 21.13
N PRO A 387 4.52 -12.09 21.22
CA PRO A 387 3.72 -11.57 22.34
C PRO A 387 4.08 -12.19 23.70
N PHE A 388 4.80 -13.32 23.72
CA PHE A 388 5.22 -14.01 24.94
C PHE A 388 6.67 -13.73 25.33
N ASP A 389 7.49 -13.22 24.41
CA ASP A 389 8.90 -12.90 24.66
C ASP A 389 9.34 -11.70 23.81
N PRO A 390 9.47 -10.49 24.39
CA PRO A 390 9.83 -9.31 23.62
C PRO A 390 11.27 -9.33 23.04
N ASN A 391 12.11 -10.29 23.44
CA ASN A 391 13.43 -10.46 22.84
C ASN A 391 13.38 -11.24 21.51
N ASP A 392 12.29 -11.97 21.27
CA ASP A 392 12.09 -12.75 20.05
C ASP A 392 11.37 -11.90 18.99
N ILE A 393 12.15 -11.43 18.01
CA ILE A 393 11.72 -10.45 17.00
C ILE A 393 11.95 -11.02 15.61
N PHE A 394 11.01 -10.80 14.70
CA PHE A 394 11.10 -11.17 13.30
C PHE A 394 11.03 -9.95 12.40
N ILE A 395 11.89 -9.87 11.38
CA ILE A 395 11.82 -8.87 10.32
C ILE A 395 11.65 -9.60 8.98
N CYS A 396 10.70 -9.13 8.19
CA CYS A 396 10.34 -9.75 6.93
C CYS A 396 10.92 -9.02 5.73
N GLY A 397 11.55 -9.80 4.83
CA GLY A 397 11.92 -9.42 3.47
C GLY A 397 11.79 -10.63 2.54
N VAL A 398 12.62 -10.68 1.49
CA VAL A 398 12.76 -11.91 0.68
C VAL A 398 13.19 -13.07 1.59
N GLU A 399 14.06 -12.76 2.54
CA GLU A 399 14.48 -13.64 3.62
C GLU A 399 13.83 -13.23 4.93
N LEU A 400 13.55 -14.22 5.79
CA LEU A 400 13.04 -13.97 7.14
C LEU A 400 14.22 -13.96 8.12
N TRP A 401 14.35 -12.85 8.83
CA TRP A 401 15.38 -12.66 9.84
C TRP A 401 14.77 -12.65 11.23
N ARG A 402 15.51 -13.18 12.20
CA ARG A 402 15.06 -13.32 13.59
C ARG A 402 16.16 -12.88 14.55
N SER A 403 15.77 -12.23 15.64
CA SER A 403 16.60 -11.98 16.81
C SER A 403 15.97 -12.68 18.02
N LEU A 404 16.81 -13.16 18.94
CA LEU A 404 16.39 -13.78 20.22
C LEU A 404 16.89 -12.97 21.45
N ASP A 405 17.48 -11.81 21.21
CA ASP A 405 18.11 -10.96 22.22
C ASP A 405 17.62 -9.50 22.15
N GLY A 406 16.43 -9.28 21.59
CA GLY A 406 15.83 -7.94 21.54
C GLY A 406 16.42 -7.05 20.44
N GLY A 407 17.05 -7.67 19.44
CA GLY A 407 17.60 -7.04 18.24
C GLY A 407 19.08 -6.70 18.32
N ASP A 408 19.83 -7.27 19.27
CA ASP A 408 21.28 -7.09 19.36
C ASP A 408 22.01 -7.94 18.31
N THR A 409 21.54 -9.17 18.08
CA THR A 409 22.05 -10.05 17.01
C THR A 409 20.93 -10.67 16.18
N TRP A 410 21.24 -10.95 14.90
CA TRP A 410 20.29 -11.44 13.92
C TRP A 410 20.79 -12.69 13.22
N PHE A 411 19.86 -13.59 12.88
CA PHE A 411 20.13 -14.75 12.05
C PHE A 411 18.93 -15.04 11.13
N GLN A 412 19.23 -15.55 9.93
CA GLN A 412 18.21 -15.98 8.98
C GLN A 412 17.51 -17.24 9.52
N THR A 413 16.18 -17.21 9.62
CA THR A 413 15.42 -18.32 10.22
C THR A 413 14.79 -19.24 9.17
N THR A 414 14.92 -18.94 7.89
CA THR A 414 14.45 -19.81 6.79
C THR A 414 15.58 -20.19 5.85
N PRO A 415 15.53 -21.38 5.22
CA PRO A 415 16.44 -21.70 4.12
C PRO A 415 16.35 -20.66 3.00
N GLU A 416 17.34 -20.69 2.11
CA GLU A 416 17.37 -19.86 0.91
C GLU A 416 16.08 -19.98 0.10
N TRP A 417 15.63 -18.85 -0.46
CA TRP A 417 14.28 -18.75 -1.04
C TRP A 417 14.04 -19.63 -2.26
N TRP A 418 15.11 -20.08 -2.92
CA TRP A 418 15.05 -20.98 -4.07
C TRP A 418 15.08 -22.48 -3.69
N LEU A 419 15.11 -22.82 -2.40
CA LEU A 419 15.19 -24.21 -1.92
C LEU A 419 13.86 -24.82 -1.45
N TYR A 420 12.75 -24.07 -1.40
CA TYR A 420 11.46 -24.56 -0.91
C TYR A 420 10.33 -24.46 -1.96
N GLU A 421 9.31 -25.33 -1.83
CA GLU A 421 8.19 -25.47 -2.77
C GLU A 421 7.21 -24.28 -2.77
N VAL A 422 7.25 -23.40 -1.76
CA VAL A 422 6.34 -22.25 -1.60
C VAL A 422 7.12 -20.95 -1.43
N HIS A 423 7.37 -20.20 -2.51
CA HIS A 423 7.95 -18.84 -2.45
C HIS A 423 7.06 -17.94 -1.58
N ALA A 424 7.55 -17.49 -0.43
CA ALA A 424 6.86 -16.54 0.41
C ALA A 424 7.58 -15.20 0.29
N ASP A 425 6.97 -14.25 -0.41
CA ASP A 425 7.23 -12.82 -0.22
C ASP A 425 6.71 -12.49 1.19
N LYS A 426 7.60 -12.35 2.18
CA LYS A 426 7.22 -12.30 3.61
C LYS A 426 7.01 -10.89 4.15
#